data_AF-A0A530HBR1-F1
#
_entry.id   AF-A0A530HBR1-F1
#
_cell.length_a   1.000
_cell.length_b   1.000
_cell.length_c   1.000
_cell.angle_alpha   90.00
_cell.angle_beta   90.00
_cell.angle_gamma   90.00
#
_symmetry.space_group_name_H-M   'P 1'
#
loop_
_entity.id
_entity.type
_entity.pdbx_description
1 polymer ?
#
loop_
_entity_poly.entity_id
_entity_poly.type
_entity_poly.pdbx_seq_one_letter_code
_entity_poly.pdbx_strand_id
1 'polypeptide(L)'
;MNNTGVIDRFLETFTRYIDSAFGLLGGEVAFLSSTLIVIDITIAGLFWAWGADEDVLHRLVKKTLYIGFFAFIIGNFNRLAGIVFESFSGLGLKAGGSALSGSALLQPGRVAQVGIDAGNPILQAASQLMGYVSFFENFVQIAVLMIAWAIVLIAFFILAVQIFVTLIEFKLTTLAGFVLIPFALFNRTAFLAEKVLGNIVASGVKILVLAVIVGIGSGLFGEFTQGFS
;
A
#
# COMPACT_ATOMS: atom_id res chain seq x y z
N MET A 1 -8.19 -26.91 2.58
CA MET A 1 -8.52 -26.09 3.77
C MET A 1 -7.27 -25.32 4.21
N ASN A 2 -7.25 -24.03 3.85
CA ASN A 2 -6.57 -22.85 4.44
C ASN A 2 -5.07 -22.82 4.82
N ASN A 3 -4.16 -22.93 3.84
CA ASN A 3 -2.78 -22.44 4.02
C ASN A 3 -2.59 -20.95 3.66
N THR A 4 -3.56 -20.32 3.00
CA THR A 4 -3.58 -18.86 2.72
C THR A 4 -3.87 -18.02 3.98
N GLY A 5 -4.50 -18.62 4.99
CA GLY A 5 -4.86 -17.94 6.24
C GLY A 5 -3.67 -17.52 7.11
N VAL A 6 -2.47 -18.08 6.92
CA VAL A 6 -1.29 -17.66 7.69
C VAL A 6 -0.81 -16.27 7.25
N ILE A 7 -0.81 -16.00 5.95
CA ILE A 7 -0.42 -14.70 5.40
C ILE A 7 -1.44 -13.63 5.79
N ASP A 8 -2.73 -13.94 5.66
CA ASP A 8 -3.80 -13.01 6.04
C ASP A 8 -3.81 -12.74 7.56
N ARG A 9 -3.59 -13.76 8.39
CA ARG A 9 -3.47 -13.60 9.85
C ARG A 9 -2.24 -12.80 10.24
N PHE A 10 -1.13 -12.98 9.53
CA PHE A 10 0.09 -12.19 9.77
C PHE A 10 -0.11 -10.73 9.38
N LEU A 11 -0.75 -10.46 8.23
CA LEU A 11 -1.11 -9.11 7.80
C LEU A 11 -2.11 -8.43 8.74
N GLU A 12 -3.12 -9.17 9.21
CA GLU A 12 -4.09 -8.70 10.19
C GLU A 12 -3.40 -8.35 11.52
N THR A 13 -2.49 -9.20 11.98
CA THR A 13 -1.69 -8.96 13.18
C THR A 13 -0.82 -7.71 13.01
N PHE A 14 -0.10 -7.58 11.89
CA PHE A 14 0.72 -6.41 11.58
C PHE A 14 -0.10 -5.13 11.49
N THR A 15 -1.26 -5.20 10.82
CA THR A 15 -2.19 -4.07 10.68
C THR A 15 -2.67 -3.61 12.05
N ARG A 16 -3.09 -4.56 12.90
CA ARG A 16 -3.54 -4.28 14.26
C ARG A 16 -2.44 -3.65 15.12
N TYR A 17 -1.19 -4.14 15.02
CA TYR A 17 -0.06 -3.54 15.73
C TYR A 17 0.23 -2.11 15.24
N ILE A 18 0.20 -1.87 13.93
CA ILE A 18 0.44 -0.54 13.37
C ILE A 18 -0.69 0.42 13.75
N ASP A 19 -1.95 0.01 13.67
CA ASP A 19 -3.10 0.83 14.07
C ASP A 19 -3.04 1.15 15.57
N SER A 20 -2.59 0.20 16.40
CA SER A 20 -2.31 0.48 17.82
C SER A 20 -1.17 1.47 18.02
N ALA A 21 -0.14 1.44 17.16
CA ALA A 21 0.99 2.36 17.25
C ALA A 21 0.57 3.82 16.95
N PHE A 22 -0.36 4.05 16.02
CA PHE A 22 -0.94 5.39 15.82
C PHE A 22 -1.66 5.90 17.08
N GLY A 23 -2.40 5.02 17.77
CA GLY A 23 -3.06 5.36 19.03
C GLY A 23 -2.07 5.67 20.16
N LEU A 24 -1.00 4.87 20.28
CA LEU A 24 0.04 5.06 21.29
C LEU A 24 0.86 6.34 21.07
N LEU A 25 1.19 6.65 19.81
CA LEU A 25 1.98 7.83 19.45
C LEU A 25 1.15 9.11 19.37
N GLY A 26 -0.18 9.00 19.31
CA GLY A 26 -1.07 10.15 19.12
C GLY A 26 -0.91 11.24 20.18
N GLY A 27 -0.72 10.85 21.45
CA GLY A 27 -0.48 11.80 22.54
C GLY A 27 0.83 12.57 22.39
N GLU A 28 1.91 11.88 22.05
CA GLU A 28 3.24 12.47 21.84
C GLU A 28 3.27 13.39 20.61
N VAL A 29 2.62 12.98 19.51
CA VAL A 29 2.50 13.78 18.29
C VAL A 29 1.66 15.02 18.54
N ALA A 30 0.58 14.92 19.33
CA ALA A 30 -0.22 16.08 19.72
C ALA A 30 0.59 17.05 20.59
N PHE A 31 1.32 16.54 21.58
CA PHE A 31 2.22 17.36 22.41
C PHE A 31 3.26 18.10 21.57
N LEU A 32 3.99 17.37 20.71
CA LEU A 32 4.99 17.95 19.82
C LEU A 32 4.38 19.02 18.91
N SER A 33 3.20 18.74 18.35
CA SER A 33 2.48 19.68 17.48
C SER A 33 2.10 20.95 18.24
N SER A 34 1.52 20.84 19.44
CA SER A 34 1.16 21.97 20.28
C SER A 34 2.39 22.81 20.66
N THR A 35 3.49 22.18 21.05
CA THR A 35 4.75 22.89 21.35
C THR A 35 5.27 23.64 20.13
N LEU A 36 5.32 23.00 18.95
CA LEU A 36 5.79 23.64 17.72
C LEU A 36 4.88 24.80 17.29
N ILE A 37 3.55 24.66 17.42
CA ILE A 37 2.58 25.72 17.15
C ILE A 37 2.84 26.93 18.07
N VAL A 38 3.00 26.69 19.38
CA VAL A 38 3.24 27.78 20.34
C VAL A 38 4.53 28.51 19.99
N ILE A 39 5.63 27.79 19.77
CA ILE A 39 6.92 28.39 19.39
C ILE A 39 6.78 29.23 18.12
N ASP A 40 6.13 28.68 17.09
CA ASP A 40 5.96 29.32 15.79
C ASP A 40 5.09 30.59 15.86
N ILE A 41 3.98 30.55 16.61
CA ILE A 41 3.13 31.71 16.86
C ILE A 41 3.84 32.77 17.70
N THR A 42 4.57 32.37 18.75
CA THR A 42 5.33 33.32 19.60
C THR A 42 6.38 34.06 18.77
N ILE A 43 7.16 33.36 17.95
CA ILE A 43 8.17 33.97 17.09
C ILE A 43 7.50 34.90 16.06
N ALA A 44 6.44 34.44 15.39
CA ALA A 44 5.71 35.26 14.43
C ALA A 44 5.13 36.53 15.07
N GLY A 45 4.55 36.41 16.26
CA GLY A 45 4.02 37.54 17.03
C GLY A 45 5.08 38.55 17.42
N LEU A 46 6.27 38.11 17.84
CA LEU A 46 7.40 38.99 18.13
C LEU A 46 7.87 39.75 16.88
N PHE A 47 7.91 39.10 15.71
CA PHE A 47 8.25 39.76 14.45
C PHE A 47 7.19 40.78 14.01
N TRP A 48 5.90 40.44 14.15
CA TRP A 48 4.81 41.38 13.84
C TRP A 48 4.80 42.59 14.77
N ALA A 49 5.17 42.42 16.05
CA ALA A 49 5.25 43.53 17.00
C ALA A 49 6.39 44.52 16.69
N TRP A 50 7.43 44.10 15.95
CA TRP A 50 8.53 44.97 15.52
C TRP A 50 8.20 45.69 14.21
N GLY A 51 7.35 45.12 13.35
CA GLY A 51 6.96 45.71 12.06
C GLY A 51 5.92 46.82 12.23
N ALA A 52 6.31 48.08 12.03
CA ALA A 52 5.43 49.23 12.24
C ALA A 52 4.34 49.47 11.18
N ASP A 53 4.33 48.73 10.06
CA ASP A 53 3.51 49.06 8.88
C ASP A 53 3.00 47.82 8.10
N GLU A 54 2.74 46.73 8.82
CA GLU A 54 2.30 45.47 8.21
C GLU A 54 0.85 45.14 8.58
N ASP A 55 0.06 44.66 7.61
CA ASP A 55 -1.28 44.10 7.84
C ASP A 55 -1.20 42.83 8.71
N VAL A 56 -1.11 43.03 10.03
CA VAL A 56 -1.05 41.96 11.03
C VAL A 56 -2.23 41.01 10.88
N LEU A 57 -3.42 41.55 10.56
CA LEU A 57 -4.62 40.76 10.33
C LEU A 57 -4.45 39.77 9.17
N HIS A 58 -3.89 40.21 8.04
CA HIS A 58 -3.65 39.33 6.89
C HIS A 58 -2.68 38.19 7.23
N ARG A 59 -1.60 38.51 7.95
CA ARG A 59 -0.59 37.53 8.37
C ARG A 59 -1.15 36.52 9.36
N LEU A 60 -1.96 36.99 10.31
CA LEU A 60 -2.60 36.16 11.31
C LEU A 60 -3.58 35.18 10.64
N VAL A 61 -4.45 35.66 9.74
CA VAL A 61 -5.38 34.78 8.99
C VAL A 61 -4.62 33.71 8.22
N LYS A 62 -3.58 34.08 7.47
CA LYS A 62 -2.76 33.13 6.70
C LYS A 62 -2.11 32.09 7.61
N LYS A 63 -1.59 32.51 8.77
CA LYS A 63 -0.92 31.64 9.73
C LYS A 63 -1.89 30.69 10.42
N THR A 64 -3.06 31.18 10.83
CA THR A 64 -4.12 30.37 11.43
C THR A 64 -4.65 29.33 10.45
N LEU A 65 -4.87 29.68 9.18
CA LEU A 65 -5.29 28.72 8.15
C LEU A 65 -4.23 27.64 7.92
N TYR A 66 -2.95 28.03 7.85
CA TYR A 66 -1.84 27.08 7.70
C TYR A 66 -1.77 26.09 8.86
N ILE A 67 -1.78 26.59 10.10
CA ILE A 67 -1.73 25.76 11.30
C ILE A 67 -2.99 24.89 11.40
N GLY A 68 -4.17 25.44 11.11
CA GLY A 68 -5.45 24.72 11.12
C GLY A 68 -5.49 23.58 10.10
N PHE A 69 -4.92 23.78 8.92
CA PHE A 69 -4.79 22.73 7.91
C PHE A 69 -3.89 21.58 8.39
N PHE A 70 -2.72 21.89 8.95
CA PHE A 70 -1.82 20.85 9.49
C PHE A 70 -2.42 20.17 10.72
N ALA A 71 -3.10 20.90 11.60
CA ALA A 71 -3.83 20.31 12.73
C ALA A 71 -4.91 19.33 12.26
N PHE A 72 -5.64 19.67 11.19
CA PHE A 72 -6.61 18.77 10.57
C PHE A 72 -5.93 17.50 10.02
N ILE A 73 -4.82 17.65 9.29
CA ILE A 73 -4.06 16.52 8.75
C ILE A 73 -3.58 15.62 9.87
N ILE A 74 -2.93 16.16 10.90
CA ILE A 74 -2.36 15.40 12.02
C ILE A 74 -3.48 14.67 12.77
N GLY A 75 -4.60 15.34 13.05
CA GLY A 75 -5.74 14.73 13.74
C GLY A 75 -6.45 13.64 12.93
N ASN A 76 -6.37 13.68 11.59
CA ASN A 76 -7.00 12.71 10.70
C ASN A 76 -6.00 11.81 9.98
N PHE A 77 -4.74 11.77 10.43
CA PHE A 77 -3.66 11.28 9.60
C PHE A 77 -3.80 9.81 9.21
N ASN A 78 -4.19 8.95 10.17
CA ASN A 78 -4.45 7.54 9.90
C ASN A 78 -5.57 7.35 8.85
N ARG A 79 -6.67 8.11 8.97
CA ARG A 79 -7.78 8.07 8.00
C ARG A 79 -7.35 8.54 6.61
N LEU A 80 -6.59 9.63 6.53
CA LEU A 80 -6.09 10.18 5.28
C LEU A 80 -5.13 9.19 4.59
N ALA A 81 -4.24 8.56 5.35
CA ALA A 81 -3.37 7.50 4.87
C ALA A 81 -4.16 6.31 4.29
N GLY A 82 -5.23 5.89 4.97
CA GLY A 82 -6.14 4.86 4.48
C GLY A 82 -6.79 5.23 3.15
N ILE A 83 -7.30 6.46 3.02
CA ILE A 83 -7.90 6.95 1.76
C ILE A 83 -6.88 6.95 0.61
N VAL A 84 -5.66 7.41 0.86
CA VAL A 84 -4.59 7.43 -0.15
C VAL A 84 -4.27 6.01 -0.60
N PHE A 85 -4.17 5.07 0.34
CA PHE A 85 -3.96 3.66 0.06
C PHE A 85 -5.08 3.06 -0.81
N GLU A 86 -6.34 3.26 -0.41
CA GLU A 86 -7.52 2.77 -1.12
C GLU A 86 -7.61 3.36 -2.53
N SER A 87 -7.25 4.63 -2.68
CA SER A 87 -7.24 5.32 -3.98
C SER A 87 -6.19 4.71 -4.91
N PHE A 88 -4.95 4.53 -4.46
CA PHE A 88 -3.89 3.97 -5.30
C PHE A 88 -4.16 2.52 -5.70
N SER A 89 -4.59 1.69 -4.75
CA SER A 89 -4.96 0.30 -5.01
C SER A 89 -6.18 0.20 -5.95
N GLY A 90 -7.22 1.01 -5.73
CA GLY A 90 -8.40 1.06 -6.58
C GLY A 90 -8.11 1.54 -8.00
N LEU A 91 -7.29 2.58 -8.16
CA LEU A 91 -6.85 3.07 -9.47
C LEU A 91 -6.02 2.02 -10.21
N GLY A 92 -5.12 1.32 -9.51
CA GLY A 92 -4.30 0.28 -10.11
C GLY A 92 -5.12 -0.91 -10.62
N LEU A 93 -6.11 -1.35 -9.86
CA LEU A 93 -7.01 -2.42 -10.29
C LEU A 93 -7.89 -2.01 -11.47
N LYS A 94 -8.40 -0.78 -11.45
CA LYS A 94 -9.20 -0.23 -12.55
C LYS A 94 -8.37 -0.15 -13.85
N ALA A 95 -7.11 0.25 -13.76
CA ALA A 95 -6.20 0.30 -14.90
C ALA A 95 -5.79 -1.11 -15.37
N GLY A 96 -5.68 -2.09 -14.45
CA GLY A 96 -5.38 -3.48 -14.76
C GLY A 96 -6.54 -4.28 -15.36
N GLY A 97 -7.74 -3.70 -15.52
CA GLY A 97 -8.89 -4.35 -16.17
C GLY A 97 -9.51 -5.52 -15.41
N SER A 98 -9.10 -5.77 -14.17
CA SER A 98 -9.57 -6.91 -13.39
C SER A 98 -10.89 -6.66 -12.67
N ALA A 99 -11.72 -7.69 -12.53
CA ALA A 99 -12.91 -7.68 -11.66
C ALA A 99 -12.59 -7.81 -10.15
N LEU A 100 -11.31 -7.86 -9.77
CA LEU A 100 -10.87 -7.92 -8.38
C LEU A 100 -11.08 -6.57 -7.69
N SER A 101 -11.67 -6.57 -6.49
CA SER A 101 -11.90 -5.38 -5.69
C SER A 101 -10.62 -4.95 -4.95
N GLY A 102 -10.48 -3.66 -4.62
CA GLY A 102 -9.35 -3.10 -3.83
C GLY A 102 -9.06 -3.86 -2.54
N SER A 103 -10.10 -4.39 -1.91
CA SER A 103 -10.02 -5.24 -0.72
C SER A 103 -9.31 -6.57 -0.95
N ALA A 104 -9.23 -7.07 -2.19
CA ALA A 104 -8.55 -8.32 -2.52
C ALA A 104 -7.02 -8.17 -2.58
N LEU A 105 -6.51 -6.98 -2.91
CA LEU A 105 -5.06 -6.70 -2.84
C LEU A 105 -4.54 -6.60 -1.41
N LEU A 106 -5.41 -6.15 -0.49
CA LEU A 106 -5.15 -6.14 0.95
C LEU A 106 -5.04 -7.55 1.56
N GLN A 107 -5.42 -8.58 0.80
CA GLN A 107 -5.32 -9.98 1.18
C GLN A 107 -4.35 -10.69 0.22
N PRO A 108 -3.03 -10.61 0.46
CA PRO A 108 -2.04 -11.28 -0.37
C PRO A 108 -2.26 -12.81 -0.42
N GLY A 109 -2.93 -13.39 0.59
CA GLY A 109 -3.38 -14.79 0.55
C GLY A 109 -4.35 -15.07 -0.60
N ARG A 110 -5.18 -14.11 -0.99
CA ARG A 110 -6.13 -14.24 -2.11
C ARG A 110 -5.44 -14.16 -3.46
N VAL A 111 -4.38 -13.36 -3.59
CA VAL A 111 -3.53 -13.32 -4.78
C VAL A 111 -2.76 -14.64 -4.96
N ALA A 112 -2.26 -15.22 -3.87
CA ALA A 112 -1.66 -16.56 -3.89
C ALA A 112 -2.68 -17.64 -4.29
N GLN A 113 -3.94 -17.49 -3.86
CA GLN A 113 -5.02 -18.41 -4.24
C GLN A 113 -5.36 -18.34 -5.73
N VAL A 114 -5.40 -17.13 -6.31
CA VAL A 114 -5.54 -16.94 -7.78
C VAL A 114 -4.41 -17.65 -8.52
N GLY A 115 -3.17 -17.65 -8.01
CA GLY A 115 -2.06 -18.41 -8.59
C GLY A 115 -2.25 -19.93 -8.56
N ILE A 116 -2.79 -20.46 -7.46
CA ILE A 116 -3.13 -21.90 -7.35
C ILE A 116 -4.26 -22.25 -8.30
N ASP A 117 -5.31 -21.42 -8.35
CA ASP A 117 -6.47 -21.62 -9.22
C ASP A 117 -6.09 -21.52 -10.71
N ALA A 118 -5.18 -20.62 -11.08
CA ALA A 118 -4.62 -20.52 -12.43
C ALA A 118 -3.73 -21.72 -12.81
N GLY A 119 -3.15 -22.43 -11.83
CA GLY A 119 -2.36 -23.64 -12.05
C GLY A 119 -3.17 -24.92 -12.23
N ASN A 120 -4.40 -24.97 -11.71
CA ASN A 120 -5.29 -26.14 -11.81
C ASN A 120 -5.59 -26.60 -13.25
N PRO A 121 -5.84 -25.70 -14.23
CA PRO A 121 -6.03 -26.07 -15.64
C PRO A 121 -4.82 -26.75 -16.26
N ILE A 122 -3.60 -26.31 -15.90
CA ILE A 122 -2.35 -26.91 -16.37
C ILE A 122 -2.20 -28.33 -15.79
N LEU A 123 -2.55 -28.51 -14.50
CA LEU A 123 -2.60 -29.82 -13.86
C LEU A 123 -3.66 -30.74 -14.49
N GLN A 124 -4.84 -30.21 -14.82
CA GLN A 124 -5.89 -30.98 -15.49
C GLN A 124 -5.48 -31.41 -16.91
N ALA A 125 -4.88 -30.50 -17.69
CA ALA A 125 -4.33 -30.81 -19.00
C ALA A 125 -3.21 -31.87 -18.92
N ALA A 126 -2.31 -31.77 -17.93
CA ALA A 126 -1.31 -32.80 -17.67
C ALA A 126 -1.94 -34.15 -17.26
N SER A 127 -3.04 -34.13 -16.48
CA SER A 127 -3.72 -35.34 -16.02
C SER A 127 -4.50 -36.07 -17.12
N GLN A 128 -5.05 -35.35 -18.10
CA GLN A 128 -5.74 -35.95 -19.24
C GLN A 128 -4.77 -36.65 -20.19
N LEU A 129 -3.49 -36.25 -20.20
CA LEU A 129 -2.42 -36.89 -20.97
C LEU A 129 -1.77 -38.09 -20.23
N MET A 130 -2.12 -38.33 -18.95
CA MET A 130 -1.64 -39.48 -18.15
C MET A 130 -2.40 -40.81 -18.41
N GLY A 131 -2.76 -41.10 -19.67
CA GLY A 131 -3.27 -42.42 -20.07
C GLY A 131 -2.17 -43.49 -20.08
N TYR A 132 -2.50 -44.75 -19.71
CA TYR A 132 -1.54 -45.87 -19.53
C TYR A 132 -0.62 -46.15 -20.75
N VAL A 133 -1.02 -45.71 -21.95
CA VAL A 133 -0.23 -45.81 -23.21
C VAL A 133 0.28 -44.43 -23.68
N SER A 134 -0.50 -43.36 -23.55
CA SER A 134 -0.13 -41.98 -23.96
C SER A 134 0.90 -41.30 -23.05
N PHE A 135 1.08 -41.78 -21.82
CA PHE A 135 2.12 -41.29 -20.90
C PHE A 135 3.55 -41.51 -21.45
N PHE A 136 3.76 -42.63 -22.16
CA PHE A 136 5.06 -42.95 -22.77
C PHE A 136 5.26 -42.24 -24.13
N GLU A 137 4.19 -41.97 -24.89
CA GLU A 137 4.26 -41.20 -26.14
C GLU A 137 4.45 -39.69 -25.92
N ASN A 138 3.83 -39.13 -24.87
CA ASN A 138 3.82 -37.69 -24.61
C ASN A 138 4.64 -37.30 -23.36
N PHE A 139 5.56 -38.17 -22.93
CA PHE A 139 6.37 -37.97 -21.71
C PHE A 139 7.06 -36.59 -21.68
N VAL A 140 7.61 -36.16 -22.82
CA VAL A 140 8.25 -34.83 -22.96
C VAL A 140 7.24 -33.70 -22.75
N GLN A 141 6.03 -33.83 -23.27
CA GLN A 141 4.98 -32.81 -23.16
C GLN A 141 4.44 -32.72 -21.72
N ILE A 142 4.25 -33.86 -21.04
CA ILE A 142 3.88 -33.91 -19.62
C ILE A 142 4.97 -33.24 -18.77
N ALA A 143 6.25 -33.53 -19.04
CA ALA A 143 7.36 -32.89 -18.34
C ALA A 143 7.39 -31.36 -18.54
N VAL A 144 7.15 -30.88 -19.76
CA VAL A 144 7.05 -29.44 -20.06
C VAL A 144 5.88 -28.78 -19.34
N LEU A 145 4.70 -29.40 -19.33
CA LEU A 145 3.51 -28.88 -18.63
C LEU A 145 3.73 -28.82 -17.11
N MET A 146 4.36 -29.84 -16.52
CA MET A 146 4.70 -29.85 -15.09
C MET A 146 5.73 -28.77 -14.72
N ILE A 147 6.72 -28.50 -15.59
CA ILE A 147 7.67 -27.41 -15.40
C ILE A 147 6.97 -26.05 -15.53
N ALA A 148 6.12 -25.86 -16.54
CA ALA A 148 5.35 -24.64 -16.72
C ALA A 148 4.45 -24.36 -15.50
N TRP A 149 3.77 -25.39 -14.97
CA TRP A 149 3.00 -25.29 -13.74
C TRP A 149 3.86 -24.83 -12.55
N ALA A 150 5.03 -25.43 -12.35
CA ALA A 150 5.93 -25.07 -11.26
C ALA A 150 6.43 -23.61 -11.37
N ILE A 151 6.77 -23.16 -12.57
CA ILE A 151 7.20 -21.78 -12.84
C ILE A 151 6.08 -20.78 -12.51
N VAL A 152 4.85 -21.06 -12.97
CA VAL A 152 3.69 -20.21 -12.69
C VAL A 152 3.44 -20.10 -11.18
N LEU A 153 3.48 -21.23 -10.46
CA LEU A 153 3.29 -21.25 -9.02
C LEU A 153 4.36 -20.43 -8.28
N ILE A 154 5.63 -20.53 -8.68
CA ILE A 154 6.73 -19.74 -8.11
C ILE A 154 6.55 -18.25 -8.42
N ALA A 155 6.16 -17.88 -9.64
CA ALA A 155 5.95 -16.49 -10.04
C ALA A 155 4.86 -15.80 -9.19
N PHE A 156 3.73 -16.49 -8.98
CA PHE A 156 2.66 -15.99 -8.10
C PHE A 156 3.08 -15.90 -6.64
N PHE A 157 3.87 -16.85 -6.17
CA PHE A 157 4.41 -16.80 -4.81
C PHE A 157 5.30 -15.57 -4.59
N ILE A 158 6.24 -15.31 -5.51
CA ILE A 158 7.10 -14.12 -5.46
C ILE A 158 6.25 -12.84 -5.47
N LEU A 159 5.26 -12.78 -6.34
CA LEU A 159 4.37 -11.63 -6.47
C LEU A 159 3.55 -11.39 -5.18
N ALA A 160 3.05 -12.45 -4.54
CA ALA A 160 2.34 -12.34 -3.26
C ALA A 160 3.25 -11.79 -2.14
N VAL A 161 4.50 -12.29 -2.05
CA VAL A 161 5.49 -11.76 -1.10
C VAL A 161 5.83 -10.30 -1.41
N GLN A 162 5.95 -9.93 -2.68
CA GLN A 162 6.25 -8.56 -3.08
C GLN A 162 5.13 -7.59 -2.69
N ILE A 163 3.87 -7.94 -2.94
CA ILE A 163 2.72 -7.16 -2.48
C ILE A 163 2.78 -7.01 -0.96
N PHE A 164 2.99 -8.12 -0.25
CA PHE A 164 3.08 -8.11 1.20
C PHE A 164 4.15 -7.14 1.73
N VAL A 165 5.37 -7.17 1.19
CA VAL A 165 6.46 -6.26 1.58
C VAL A 165 6.08 -4.81 1.29
N THR A 166 5.47 -4.51 0.15
CA THR A 166 5.06 -3.13 -0.18
C THR A 166 3.94 -2.60 0.71
N LEU A 167 3.00 -3.45 1.14
CA LEU A 167 1.95 -3.07 2.09
C LEU A 167 2.54 -2.70 3.46
N ILE A 168 3.50 -3.49 3.94
CA ILE A 168 4.23 -3.18 5.18
C ILE A 168 5.03 -1.88 5.01
N GLU A 169 5.77 -1.73 3.91
CA GLU A 169 6.56 -0.52 3.62
C GLU A 169 5.68 0.73 3.71
N PHE A 170 4.50 0.70 3.08
CA PHE A 170 3.55 1.80 3.11
C PHE A 170 3.08 2.10 4.54
N LYS A 171 2.64 1.07 5.28
CA LYS A 171 2.16 1.27 6.66
C LYS A 171 3.24 1.80 7.59
N LEU A 172 4.46 1.27 7.53
CA LEU A 172 5.59 1.73 8.34
C LEU A 172 6.03 3.16 7.96
N THR A 173 6.11 3.45 6.67
CA THR A 173 6.46 4.79 6.19
C THR A 173 5.41 5.81 6.61
N THR A 174 4.14 5.41 6.60
CA THR A 174 3.05 6.29 7.05
C THR A 174 3.13 6.53 8.55
N LEU A 175 3.43 5.50 9.37
CA LEU A 175 3.67 5.69 10.80
C LEU A 175 4.83 6.65 11.08
N ALA A 176 5.95 6.53 10.35
CA ALA A 176 7.05 7.49 10.44
C ALA A 176 6.61 8.91 10.02
N GLY A 177 5.77 9.02 9.00
CA GLY A 177 5.16 10.27 8.56
C GLY A 177 4.34 10.94 9.65
N PHE A 178 3.55 10.17 10.38
CA PHE A 178 2.75 10.69 11.49
C PHE A 178 3.60 11.40 12.55
N VAL A 179 4.75 10.82 12.90
CA VAL A 179 5.68 11.40 13.88
C VAL A 179 6.39 12.64 13.33
N LEU A 180 6.62 12.69 12.02
CA LEU A 180 7.43 13.74 11.39
C LEU A 180 6.62 14.90 10.81
N ILE A 181 5.32 14.75 10.59
CA ILE A 181 4.44 15.83 10.09
C ILE A 181 4.36 17.06 11.00
N PRO A 182 4.41 16.96 12.34
CA PRO A 182 4.45 18.15 13.19
C PRO A 182 5.58 19.12 12.81
N PHE A 183 6.71 18.60 12.32
CA PHE A 183 7.84 19.44 11.87
C PHE A 183 7.54 20.28 10.63
N ALA A 184 6.45 19.99 9.90
CA ALA A 184 5.94 20.83 8.82
C ALA A 184 5.50 22.22 9.30
N LEU A 185 5.00 22.32 10.54
CA LEU A 185 4.49 23.57 11.12
C LEU A 185 5.57 24.65 11.22
N PHE A 186 6.83 24.25 11.27
CA PHE A 186 7.96 25.16 11.39
C PHE A 186 8.76 25.19 10.08
N ASN A 187 8.79 26.35 9.41
CA ASN A 187 9.37 26.51 8.07
C ASN A 187 10.82 26.00 7.93
N ARG A 188 11.63 26.05 9.01
CA ARG A 188 13.02 25.55 8.96
C ARG A 188 13.14 24.03 9.06
N THR A 189 12.15 23.34 9.61
CA THR A 189 12.13 21.87 9.75
C THR A 189 11.15 21.18 8.82
N ALA A 190 10.42 21.96 8.00
CA ALA A 190 9.40 21.44 7.10
C ALA A 190 9.92 20.39 6.10
N PHE A 191 11.22 20.46 5.76
CA PHE A 191 11.87 19.47 4.89
C PHE A 191 11.80 18.04 5.44
N LEU A 192 11.72 17.85 6.77
CA LEU A 192 11.59 16.53 7.38
C LEU A 192 10.24 15.90 7.04
N ALA A 193 9.17 16.68 7.17
CA ALA A 193 7.83 16.25 6.80
C ALA A 193 7.71 16.04 5.28
N GLU A 194 8.27 16.93 4.47
CA GLU A 194 8.24 16.84 3.01
C GLU A 194 8.86 15.54 2.49
N LYS A 195 10.05 15.18 2.99
CA LYS A 195 10.74 13.93 2.60
C LYS A 195 9.90 12.70 2.88
N VAL A 196 9.21 12.68 4.02
CA VAL A 196 8.42 11.50 4.41
C VAL A 196 7.11 11.45 3.66
N LEU A 197 6.43 12.58 3.45
CA LEU A 197 5.26 12.66 2.57
C LEU A 197 5.60 12.18 1.15
N GLY A 198 6.76 12.60 0.62
CA GLY A 198 7.27 12.09 -0.65
C GLY A 198 7.45 10.57 -0.66
N ASN A 199 7.98 9.99 0.42
CA ASN A 199 8.14 8.54 0.52
C ASN A 199 6.81 7.79 0.65
N ILE A 200 5.82 8.36 1.34
CA ILE A 200 4.45 7.79 1.40
C ILE A 200 3.85 7.74 -0.01
N VAL A 201 3.96 8.83 -0.77
CA VAL A 201 3.47 8.88 -2.16
C VAL A 201 4.22 7.88 -3.03
N ALA A 202 5.56 7.81 -2.93
CA ALA A 202 6.36 6.86 -3.69
C ALA A 202 5.98 5.40 -3.40
N SER A 203 5.76 5.06 -2.12
CA SER A 203 5.29 3.73 -1.70
C SER A 203 3.86 3.45 -2.21
N GLY A 204 2.97 4.44 -2.18
CA GLY A 204 1.63 4.36 -2.78
C GLY A 204 1.66 4.09 -4.29
N VAL A 205 2.57 4.74 -5.02
CA VAL A 205 2.78 4.48 -6.46
C VAL A 205 3.27 3.04 -6.70
N LYS A 206 4.18 2.51 -5.87
CA LYS A 206 4.59 1.10 -5.96
C LYS A 206 3.40 0.15 -5.82
N ILE A 207 2.51 0.42 -4.86
CA ILE A 207 1.28 -0.37 -4.67
C ILE A 207 0.38 -0.29 -5.91
N LEU A 208 0.21 0.89 -6.49
CA LEU A 208 -0.56 1.07 -7.74
C LEU A 208 0.03 0.23 -8.88
N VAL A 209 1.34 0.26 -9.08
CA VAL A 209 1.99 -0.51 -10.15
C VAL A 209 1.81 -2.01 -9.93
N LEU A 210 1.97 -2.50 -8.71
CA LEU A 210 1.72 -3.90 -8.38
C LEU A 210 0.26 -4.30 -8.61
N ALA A 211 -0.68 -3.45 -8.23
CA ALA A 211 -2.11 -3.66 -8.49
C ALA A 211 -2.40 -3.81 -9.99
N VAL A 212 -1.76 -3.00 -10.84
CA VAL A 212 -1.89 -3.10 -12.30
C VAL A 212 -1.31 -4.41 -12.82
N ILE A 213 -0.10 -4.80 -12.37
CA ILE A 213 0.55 -6.05 -12.77
C ILE A 213 -0.34 -7.26 -12.44
N VAL A 214 -0.92 -7.29 -11.24
CA VAL A 214 -1.86 -8.34 -10.83
C VAL A 214 -3.11 -8.32 -11.68
N GLY A 215 -3.67 -7.13 -11.94
CA GLY A 215 -4.87 -7.00 -12.75
C GLY A 215 -4.68 -7.58 -14.16
N ILE A 216 -3.63 -7.13 -14.85
CA ILE A 216 -3.27 -7.62 -16.19
C ILE A 216 -2.99 -9.12 -16.17
N GLY A 217 -2.21 -9.60 -15.19
CA GLY A 217 -1.91 -11.01 -15.04
C GLY A 217 -3.17 -11.86 -14.94
N SER A 218 -4.11 -11.47 -14.07
CA SER A 218 -5.37 -12.19 -13.88
C SER A 218 -6.23 -12.27 -15.16
N GLY A 219 -6.23 -11.20 -15.99
CA GLY A 219 -6.92 -11.19 -17.28
C GLY A 219 -6.28 -12.16 -18.29
N LEU A 220 -4.95 -12.10 -18.44
CA LEU A 220 -4.22 -12.98 -19.36
C LEU A 220 -4.38 -14.46 -19.00
N PHE A 221 -4.41 -14.81 -17.71
CA PHE A 221 -4.65 -16.20 -17.30
C PHE A 221 -6.05 -16.69 -17.67
N GLY A 222 -7.06 -15.81 -17.68
CA GLY A 222 -8.41 -16.12 -18.15
C GLY A 222 -8.43 -16.45 -19.66
N GLU A 223 -7.69 -15.71 -20.47
CA GLU A 223 -7.54 -16.00 -21.91
C GLU A 223 -6.77 -17.29 -22.15
N PHE A 224 -5.68 -17.52 -21.42
CA PHE A 224 -4.91 -18.77 -21.51
C PHE A 224 -5.77 -19.99 -21.16
N THR A 225 -6.62 -19.91 -20.14
CA THR A 225 -7.52 -21.03 -19.77
C THR A 225 -8.58 -21.32 -20.82
N GLN A 226 -9.13 -20.30 -21.47
CA GLN A 226 -10.08 -20.47 -22.57
C GLN A 226 -9.41 -21.04 -23.83
N GLY A 227 -8.12 -20.78 -24.05
CA GLY A 227 -7.37 -21.36 -25.16
C GLY A 227 -7.08 -22.86 -25.01
N PHE A 228 -7.21 -23.43 -23.81
CA PHE A 228 -7.05 -24.87 -23.55
C PHE A 228 -8.36 -25.67 -23.62
N SER A 229 -9.53 -25.02 -23.78
CA SER A 229 -10.84 -25.68 -23.94
C SER A 229 -11.23 -25.90 -25.38
#